data_AF-A0AAW1K3Y8-F1
#
_entry.id   AF-A0AAW1K3Y8-F1
#
_cell.length_a   1.000
_cell.length_b   1.000
_cell.length_c   1.000
_cell.angle_alpha   90.00
_cell.angle_beta   90.00
_cell.angle_gamma   90.00
#
_symmetry.space_group_name_H-M   'P 1'
#
loop_
_entity.id
_entity.type
_entity.pdbx_description
1 polymer ?
#
loop_
_entity_poly.entity_id
_entity_poly.type
_entity_poly.pdbx_seq_one_letter_code
_entity_poly.pdbx_strand_id
1 'polypeptide(L)'
;MNKLQFTFTVRNITDVKTNVLCITAIGTLNGQVYAVPDEYQPVTFHKEIVKLPAFNKVKNVTEELAKIYLDEGENLQIGDFYLEEITDKPEDKPQTTNVSEQPLIKMLEKLLGKNQEQSEIKNILKS
;
A
#
# COMPACT_ATOMS: atom_id res chain seq x y z
N MET A 1 -14.01 32.08 0.86
CA MET A 1 -13.43 31.40 2.04
C MET A 1 -12.62 30.22 1.55
N ASN A 2 -11.34 30.15 1.90
CA ASN A 2 -10.50 29.00 1.56
C ASN A 2 -10.91 27.82 2.43
N LYS A 3 -11.22 26.68 1.83
CA LYS A 3 -11.49 25.42 2.55
C LYS A 3 -10.27 24.51 2.40
N LEU A 4 -9.94 23.80 3.48
CA LEU A 4 -8.90 22.79 3.52
C LEU A 4 -9.54 21.44 3.82
N GLN A 5 -9.04 20.39 3.18
CA GLN A 5 -9.39 19.01 3.44
C GLN A 5 -8.28 18.38 4.25
N PHE A 6 -8.59 17.69 5.34
CA PHE A 6 -7.60 17.02 6.17
C PHE A 6 -7.81 15.52 6.10
N THR A 7 -6.73 14.78 5.88
CA THR A 7 -6.73 13.31 5.91
C THR A 7 -6.23 12.85 7.26
N PHE A 8 -7.04 12.08 7.97
CA PHE A 8 -6.71 11.54 9.29
C PHE A 8 -6.43 10.05 9.19
N THR A 9 -5.45 9.57 9.95
CA THR A 9 -5.08 8.16 10.04
C THR A 9 -4.72 7.85 11.49
N VAL A 10 -5.15 6.70 12.00
CA VAL A 10 -4.71 6.23 13.31
C VAL A 10 -3.47 5.35 13.11
N ARG A 11 -2.38 5.66 13.81
CA ARG A 11 -1.16 4.83 13.80
C ARG A 11 -0.82 4.36 15.20
N ASN A 12 -0.31 3.14 15.30
CA ASN A 12 0.30 2.65 16.53
C ASN A 12 1.72 3.22 16.64
N ILE A 13 2.05 3.87 17.76
CA ILE A 13 3.39 4.42 17.98
C ILE A 13 4.09 3.54 19.02
N THR A 14 5.02 2.70 18.54
CA THR A 14 6.06 1.95 19.28
C THR A 14 5.63 1.01 20.41
N ASP A 15 4.41 1.12 20.92
CA ASP A 15 3.90 0.32 22.03
C ASP A 15 2.46 -0.11 21.70
N VAL A 16 2.21 -1.42 21.78
CA VAL A 16 1.05 -2.13 21.23
C VAL A 16 -0.28 -1.48 21.65
N LYS A 17 -0.30 -0.75 22.77
CA LYS A 17 -1.50 -0.10 23.33
C LYS A 17 -1.79 1.34 22.90
N THR A 18 -0.85 2.06 22.27
CA THR A 18 -1.03 3.51 22.07
C THR A 18 -1.28 3.86 20.62
N ASN A 19 -2.57 3.94 20.28
CA ASN A 19 -3.04 4.47 19.00
C ASN A 19 -3.07 6.00 19.03
N VAL A 20 -2.37 6.62 18.09
CA VAL A 20 -2.30 8.09 17.95
C VAL A 20 -3.00 8.51 16.66
N LEU A 21 -3.90 9.48 16.77
CA LEU A 21 -4.52 10.12 15.62
C LEU A 21 -3.51 11.06 14.95
N CYS A 22 -3.31 10.86 13.64
CA CYS A 22 -2.35 11.57 12.82
C CYS A 22 -3.04 12.26 11.65
N ILE A 23 -2.58 13.47 11.28
CA ILE A 23 -2.96 14.15 10.05
C ILE A 23 -1.86 13.89 9.03
N THR A 24 -2.14 13.07 8.02
CA THR A 24 -1.13 12.61 7.05
C THR A 24 -1.07 13.48 5.81
N ALA A 25 -2.17 14.16 5.47
CA ALA A 25 -2.23 15.02 4.30
C ALA A 25 -3.20 16.20 4.48
N ILE A 26 -2.91 17.29 3.78
CA ILE A 26 -3.74 18.49 3.71
C ILE A 26 -4.02 18.81 2.23
N GLY A 27 -5.30 18.79 1.87
CA GLY A 27 -5.81 19.12 0.55
C GLY A 27 -6.35 20.54 0.46
N THR A 28 -6.21 21.16 -0.71
CA THR A 28 -6.90 22.43 -1.06
C THR A 28 -8.08 22.15 -1.99
N LEU A 29 -9.00 23.11 -2.12
CA LEU A 29 -10.12 23.03 -3.07
C LEU A 29 -9.69 22.89 -4.54
N ASN A 30 -8.44 23.22 -4.86
CA ASN A 30 -7.88 23.11 -6.21
C ASN A 30 -7.37 21.69 -6.50
N GLY A 31 -7.63 20.73 -5.61
CA GLY A 31 -7.21 19.33 -5.75
C GLY A 31 -5.74 19.08 -5.41
N GLN A 32 -5.02 20.08 -4.89
CA GLN A 32 -3.63 19.93 -4.47
C GLN A 32 -3.60 19.27 -3.10
N VAL A 33 -2.82 18.20 -2.96
CA VAL A 33 -2.66 17.45 -1.71
C VAL A 33 -1.20 17.50 -1.29
N TYR A 34 -0.98 17.90 -0.03
CA TYR A 34 0.35 18.03 0.56
C TYR A 34 0.50 17.02 1.69
N ALA A 35 1.55 16.20 1.63
CA ALA A 35 1.87 15.27 2.71
C ALA A 35 2.44 16.03 3.91
N VAL A 36 2.05 15.61 5.11
CA VAL A 36 2.61 16.13 6.36
C VAL A 36 3.81 15.27 6.75
N PRO A 37 4.99 15.85 7.06
CA PRO A 37 6.15 15.08 7.51
C PRO A 37 5.84 14.29 8.78
N ASP A 38 6.38 13.08 8.89
CA ASP A 38 6.01 12.11 9.95
C ASP A 38 6.15 12.68 11.37
N GLU A 39 7.12 13.56 11.63
CA GLU A 39 7.35 14.17 12.94
C GLU A 39 6.23 15.13 13.35
N TYR A 40 5.50 15.67 12.38
CA TYR A 40 4.43 16.65 12.59
C TYR A 40 3.04 16.09 12.39
N GLN A 41 2.92 14.83 11.96
CA GLN A 41 1.62 14.19 11.77
C GLN A 41 0.79 14.02 13.05
N PRO A 42 1.36 13.75 14.25
CA PRO A 42 0.56 13.59 15.45
C PRO A 42 -0.34 14.79 15.73
N VAL A 43 -1.61 14.54 16.08
CA VAL A 43 -2.61 15.61 16.26
C VAL A 43 -2.24 16.61 17.36
N THR A 44 -1.34 16.23 18.27
CA THR A 44 -0.75 17.09 19.30
C THR A 44 -0.08 18.35 18.73
N PHE A 45 0.42 18.29 17.49
CA PHE A 45 1.03 19.42 16.80
C PHE A 45 0.00 20.34 16.11
N HIS A 46 -1.25 19.89 15.94
CA HIS A 46 -2.31 20.58 15.20
C HIS A 46 -3.34 21.27 16.11
N LYS A 47 -2.86 22.15 17.01
CA LYS A 47 -3.66 22.75 18.11
C LYS A 47 -4.95 23.46 17.69
N GLU A 48 -4.96 24.10 16.52
CA GLU A 48 -6.16 24.83 16.06
C GLU A 48 -7.26 23.92 15.53
N ILE A 49 -6.88 22.78 14.94
CA ILE A 49 -7.85 21.80 14.41
C ILE A 49 -8.58 21.10 15.55
N VAL A 50 -7.87 20.80 16.64
CA VAL A 50 -8.43 20.11 17.82
C VAL A 50 -9.55 20.92 18.49
N LYS A 51 -9.53 22.26 18.36
CA LYS A 51 -10.57 23.14 18.90
C LYS A 51 -11.87 23.10 18.09
N LEU A 52 -11.85 22.57 16.86
CA LEU A 52 -13.01 22.61 15.98
C LEU A 52 -14.05 21.54 16.39
N PRO A 53 -15.35 21.89 16.49
CA PRO A 53 -16.40 20.92 16.78
C PRO A 53 -16.46 19.77 15.76
N ALA A 54 -16.13 20.06 14.50
CA ALA A 54 -16.06 19.04 13.44
C ALA A 54 -14.98 17.99 13.71
N PHE A 55 -13.84 18.39 14.29
CA PHE A 55 -12.78 17.46 14.67
C PHE A 55 -13.24 16.53 15.80
N ASN A 56 -13.95 17.04 16.80
CA ASN A 56 -14.49 16.19 17.87
C ASN A 56 -15.45 15.12 17.35
N LYS A 57 -16.23 15.41 16.30
CA LYS A 57 -17.07 14.40 15.65
C LYS A 57 -16.23 13.31 14.99
N VAL A 58 -15.18 13.67 14.25
CA VAL A 58 -14.27 12.69 13.62
C VAL A 58 -13.57 11.84 14.68
N LYS A 59 -13.06 12.47 15.74
CA LYS A 59 -12.42 11.79 16.87
C LYS A 59 -13.37 10.75 17.51
N ASN A 60 -14.59 11.17 17.87
CA ASN A 60 -15.55 10.28 18.51
C ASN A 60 -15.98 9.12 17.60
N VAL A 61 -16.19 9.37 16.31
CA VAL A 61 -16.48 8.30 15.33
C VAL A 61 -15.34 7.28 15.29
N THR A 62 -14.10 7.74 15.39
CA THR A 62 -12.93 6.85 15.40
C THR A 62 -12.87 6.01 16.69
N GLU A 63 -13.17 6.60 17.85
CA GLU A 63 -13.26 5.89 19.13
C GLU A 63 -14.43 4.91 19.21
N GLU A 64 -15.58 5.25 18.60
CA GLU A 64 -16.74 4.37 18.51
C GLU A 64 -16.49 3.19 17.56
N LEU A 65 -15.85 3.43 16.41
CA LEU A 65 -15.44 2.38 15.48
C LEU A 65 -14.44 1.41 16.11
N ALA A 66 -13.51 1.92 16.94
CA ALA A 66 -12.58 1.05 17.65
C ALA A 66 -13.30 -0.05 18.44
N LYS A 67 -14.44 0.24 19.07
CA LYS A 67 -15.26 -0.76 19.80
C LYS A 67 -15.95 -1.78 18.92
N ILE A 68 -16.14 -1.49 17.64
CA ILE A 68 -16.75 -2.40 16.66
C ILE A 68 -15.70 -3.37 16.12
N TYR A 69 -14.47 -2.90 15.95
CA TYR A 69 -13.39 -3.66 15.32
C TYR A 69 -12.37 -4.26 16.30
N LEU A 70 -12.37 -3.88 17.58
CA LEU A 70 -11.53 -4.48 18.62
C LEU A 70 -12.38 -5.29 19.59
N ASP A 71 -11.99 -6.54 19.84
CA ASP A 71 -12.57 -7.39 20.88
C ASP A 71 -12.00 -7.07 22.29
N GLU A 72 -12.45 -7.82 23.31
CA GLU A 72 -11.95 -7.67 24.70
C GLU A 72 -10.44 -7.98 24.85
N GLY A 73 -9.87 -8.71 23.89
CA GLY A 73 -8.45 -9.04 23.81
C GLY A 73 -7.62 -8.06 22.97
N GLU A 74 -8.21 -6.94 22.54
CA GLU A 74 -7.61 -5.96 21.62
C GLU A 74 -7.25 -6.55 20.23
N ASN A 75 -7.89 -7.65 19.82
CA ASN A 75 -7.72 -8.24 18.49
C ASN A 75 -8.60 -7.53 17.45
N LEU A 76 -8.07 -7.32 16.25
CA LEU A 76 -8.84 -6.76 15.13
C LEU A 76 -9.80 -7.79 14.54
N GLN A 77 -11.09 -7.47 14.50
CA GLN A 77 -12.14 -8.32 13.93
C GLN A 77 -13.15 -7.55 13.07
N ILE A 78 -13.76 -8.23 12.11
CA ILE A 78 -14.94 -7.74 11.37
C ILE A 78 -16.01 -8.83 11.34
N GLY A 79 -17.14 -8.57 12.00
CA GLY A 79 -18.13 -9.62 12.24
C GLY A 79 -17.52 -10.75 13.07
N ASP A 80 -17.51 -11.97 12.53
CA ASP A 80 -16.96 -13.17 13.19
C ASP A 80 -15.51 -13.52 12.73
N PHE A 81 -14.86 -12.63 11.97
CA PHE A 81 -13.53 -12.88 11.40
C PHE A 81 -12.45 -12.03 12.06
N TYR A 82 -11.33 -12.65 12.44
CA TYR A 82 -10.11 -11.95 12.84
C TYR A 82 -9.30 -11.51 11.62
N LEU A 83 -8.71 -10.32 11.70
CA LEU A 83 -7.86 -9.76 10.65
C LEU A 83 -6.38 -10.07 10.94
N GLU A 84 -5.64 -10.42 9.89
CA GLU A 84 -4.19 -10.63 9.95
C GLU A 84 -3.44 -9.31 9.72
N GLU A 85 -2.30 -9.15 10.40
CA GLU A 85 -1.41 -8.00 10.19
C GLU A 85 -0.66 -8.15 8.86
N ILE A 86 -0.78 -7.15 7.98
CA ILE A 86 0.03 -7.07 6.76
C ILE A 86 1.34 -6.34 7.11
N THR A 87 2.39 -7.09 7.46
CA THR A 87 3.75 -6.54 7.56
C THR A 87 4.43 -6.52 6.19
N ASP A 88 4.03 -5.58 5.33
CA ASP A 88 4.90 -5.18 4.23
C ASP A 88 5.99 -4.27 4.82
N LYS A 89 7.04 -4.88 5.39
CA LYS A 89 8.31 -4.17 5.46
C LYS A 89 8.67 -3.83 4.01
N PRO A 90 9.07 -2.59 3.69
CA PRO A 90 9.83 -2.33 2.49
C PRO A 90 11.22 -2.96 2.69
N GLU A 91 11.29 -4.29 2.71
CA GLU A 91 12.47 -4.97 2.22
C GLU A 91 12.61 -4.52 0.77
N ASP A 92 13.82 -4.08 0.44
CA ASP A 92 14.24 -3.56 -0.84
C ASP A 92 13.31 -4.04 -1.96
N LYS A 93 12.70 -3.07 -2.66
CA LYS A 93 12.38 -3.33 -4.07
C LYS A 93 13.60 -4.05 -4.62
N PRO A 94 13.48 -5.27 -5.20
CA PRO A 94 14.31 -5.48 -6.35
C PRO A 94 13.87 -4.36 -7.28
N GLN A 95 14.69 -3.30 -7.36
CA GLN A 95 14.93 -2.69 -8.64
C GLN A 95 15.00 -3.88 -9.58
N THR A 96 14.05 -3.98 -10.48
CA THR A 96 14.23 -4.74 -11.70
C THR A 96 15.38 -4.03 -12.41
N THR A 97 16.59 -4.22 -11.89
CA THR A 97 17.84 -4.10 -12.62
C THR A 97 17.61 -5.00 -13.79
N ASN A 98 17.32 -4.36 -14.93
CA ASN A 98 17.39 -4.89 -16.27
C ASN A 98 18.12 -6.24 -16.29
N VAL A 99 17.38 -7.32 -16.01
CA VAL A 99 17.91 -8.67 -16.18
C VAL A 99 17.92 -8.78 -17.68
N SER A 100 19.08 -8.51 -18.26
CA SER A 100 19.36 -8.59 -19.68
C SER A 100 18.54 -9.72 -20.26
N GLU A 101 17.48 -9.39 -21.01
CA GLU A 101 16.56 -10.38 -21.61
C GLU A 101 17.27 -11.19 -22.72
N GLN A 102 18.53 -10.85 -23.01
CA GLN A 102 19.40 -11.45 -24.03
C GLN A 102 19.54 -12.98 -23.91
N PRO A 103 19.68 -13.62 -22.73
CA PRO A 103 19.77 -15.07 -22.62
C PRO A 103 18.44 -15.76 -22.92
N LEU A 104 17.33 -15.17 -22.48
CA LEU A 104 15.98 -15.71 -22.71
C LEU A 104 15.57 -15.60 -24.18
N ILE A 105 15.86 -14.45 -24.81
CA ILE A 105 15.62 -14.24 -26.25
C ILE A 105 16.45 -15.23 -27.08
N LYS A 106 17.74 -15.41 -26.78
CA LYS A 106 18.59 -16.42 -27.46
C LYS A 106 18.10 -17.85 -27.29
N MET A 107 17.48 -18.16 -26.14
CA MET A 107 16.95 -19.49 -25.86
C MET A 107 15.65 -19.74 -26.64
N LEU A 108 14.79 -18.71 -26.79
CA LEU A 108 13.61 -18.75 -27.66
C LEU A 108 13.97 -18.82 -29.14
N GLU A 109 14.95 -18.06 -29.61
CA GLU A 109 15.45 -18.11 -30.99
C GLU A 109 16.03 -19.50 -31.34
N LYS A 110 16.77 -20.13 -30.42
CA LYS A 110 17.28 -21.50 -30.60
C LYS A 110 16.17 -22.56 -30.65
N LEU A 111 15.05 -22.34 -29.97
CA LEU A 111 13.90 -23.25 -29.98
C LEU A 111 13.07 -23.09 -31.26
N LEU A 112 12.94 -21.87 -31.78
CA LEU A 112 12.28 -21.60 -33.06
C LEU A 112 13.11 -22.09 -34.26
N GLY A 113 14.43 -21.89 -34.27
CA GLY A 113 15.31 -22.31 -35.36
C GLY A 113 15.40 -23.83 -35.56
N LYS A 114 15.22 -24.63 -34.50
CA LYS A 114 15.29 -26.10 -34.58
C LYS A 114 14.08 -26.77 -35.25
N ASN A 115 12.98 -26.04 -35.44
CA ASN A 115 11.78 -26.58 -36.09
C ASN A 115 11.79 -26.43 -37.62
N GLN A 116 12.75 -25.70 -38.22
CA GLN A 116 12.83 -25.52 -39.68
C GLN A 116 13.83 -26.47 -40.37
N GLU A 117 14.79 -27.05 -39.65
CA GLU A 117 15.78 -27.98 -40.25
C GLU A 117 15.31 -29.44 -40.36
N GLN A 118 14.14 -29.82 -39.86
CA GLN A 118 13.65 -31.21 -39.93
C GLN A 118 12.68 -31.50 -41.09
N SER A 119 12.39 -30.54 -41.97
CA SER A 119 11.47 -30.72 -43.10
C SER A 119 12.12 -30.91 -44.48
N GLU A 120 13.45 -30.85 -44.61
CA GLU A 120 14.10 -30.94 -45.94
C GLU A 120 14.89 -32.23 -46.25
N ILE A 121 14.93 -33.24 -45.36
CA ILE A 121 15.60 -34.53 -45.67
C ILE A 121 14.66 -35.72 -45.44
N LYS A 122 13.57 -35.83 -46.19
CA LYS A 122 12.82 -37.11 -46.35
C LYS A 122 12.12 -37.27 -47.70
N ASN A 123 12.72 -36.80 -48.80
CA ASN A 123 12.24 -37.15 -50.16
C ASN A 123 13.40 -37.36 -51.15
N ILE A 124 14.36 -38.22 -50.84
CA ILE A 124 15.21 -38.88 -51.85
C ILE A 124 15.46 -40.32 -51.41
N LEU A 125 14.47 -41.20 -51.64
CA LEU A 125 14.64 -42.66 -51.83
C LEU A 125 13.26 -43.26 -52.12
N LYS A 126 12.73 -42.94 -53.31
CA LYS A 126 11.86 -43.86 -54.06
C LYS A 126 12.74 -44.50 -55.12
N SER A 127 13.12 -45.76 -54.88
CA SER A 127 13.31 -46.77 -55.93
C SER A 127 12.12 -47.70 -55.88
#